data_AF-A0A958SP28-F1
#
_entry.id   AF-A0A958SP28-F1
#
_cell.length_a   1.000
_cell.length_b   1.000
_cell.length_c   1.000
_cell.angle_alpha   90.00
_cell.angle_beta   90.00
_cell.angle_gamma   90.00
#
_symmetry.space_group_name_H-M   'P 1'
#
loop_
_entity.id
_entity.type
_entity.pdbx_description
1 polymer ?
#
loop_
_entity_poly.entity_id
_entity_poly.type
_entity_poly.pdbx_seq_one_letter_code
_entity_poly.pdbx_strand_id
1 'polypeptide(L)'
;MSKLFRKIRQNLLSEGKTSKYLKYAIGEIALVVIGILIALQINNWNENRKQENSKQHLMLAIKKELATNKEHIEDYLKELNKSNANFNKVLLYSIGKDSFPVDSLRYYLSNMEYPRLLSLLSSVREGAINSGKFELLSDSLKQSLSMLKDYTDSRKSINNISNEIVNSGFDFKVDRLLNSLYLVPEVPSNLALHSPIPKHPDFILNDADLITLVKDPETYLLLDKI
;
A
#
# COMPACT_ATOMS: atom_id res chain seq x y z
N MET A 1 24.39 13.08 -51.89
CA MET A 1 24.54 14.39 -52.57
C MET A 1 23.85 14.29 -53.92
N SER A 2 22.80 15.07 -54.18
CA SER A 2 22.12 14.98 -55.49
C SER A 2 23.11 15.32 -56.61
N LYS A 3 23.00 14.64 -57.77
CA LYS A 3 23.94 14.83 -58.90
C LYS A 3 24.03 16.29 -59.36
N LEU A 4 23.01 17.10 -59.05
CA LEU A 4 22.89 18.51 -59.40
C LEU A 4 23.88 19.39 -58.62
N PHE A 5 23.93 19.27 -57.29
CA PHE A 5 24.83 20.08 -56.46
C PHE A 5 26.31 19.74 -56.70
N ARG A 6 26.61 18.47 -56.99
CA ARG A 6 27.97 18.03 -57.34
C ARG A 6 28.46 18.67 -58.64
N LYS A 7 27.62 18.75 -59.67
CA LYS A 7 27.94 19.37 -60.98
C LYS A 7 28.17 20.88 -60.85
N ILE A 8 27.34 21.56 -60.06
CA ILE A 8 27.44 23.00 -59.82
C ILE A 8 28.75 23.34 -59.09
N ARG A 9 29.15 22.53 -58.10
CA ARG A 9 30.43 22.70 -57.39
C ARG A 9 31.65 22.51 -58.30
N GLN A 10 31.63 21.50 -59.17
CA GLN A 10 32.72 21.26 -60.11
C GLN A 10 32.87 22.42 -61.12
N ASN A 11 31.77 22.93 -61.66
CA ASN A 11 31.79 24.05 -62.62
C ASN A 11 32.29 25.38 -61.98
N LEU A 12 31.97 25.64 -60.71
CA LEU A 12 32.40 26.86 -60.01
C LEU A 12 33.89 26.84 -59.62
N LEU A 13 34.46 25.65 -59.41
CA LEU A 13 35.90 25.46 -59.19
C LEU A 13 36.70 25.64 -60.48
N SER A 14 36.21 25.14 -61.61
CA SER A 14 36.88 25.29 -62.92
C SER A 14 36.91 26.73 -63.44
N GLU A 15 36.01 27.60 -62.97
CA GLU A 15 35.96 29.02 -63.36
C GLU A 15 36.78 29.97 -62.45
N GLY A 16 37.56 29.45 -61.48
CA GLY A 16 38.34 30.28 -60.56
C GLY A 16 37.53 31.05 -59.50
N LYS A 17 36.22 30.77 -59.36
CA LYS A 17 35.28 31.48 -58.46
C LYS A 17 35.20 30.84 -57.07
N THR A 18 36.34 30.70 -56.40
CA THR A 18 36.48 30.07 -55.06
C THR A 18 35.54 30.65 -54.00
N SER A 19 35.32 31.97 -53.99
CA SER A 19 34.38 32.63 -53.07
C SER A 19 32.91 32.19 -53.27
N LYS A 20 32.48 31.97 -54.53
CA LYS A 20 31.12 31.46 -54.80
C LYS A 20 31.00 29.99 -54.42
N TYR A 21 32.02 29.18 -54.72
CA TYR A 21 32.07 27.77 -54.32
C TYR A 21 31.93 27.58 -52.80
N LEU A 22 32.64 28.37 -51.99
CA LEU A 22 32.54 28.34 -50.53
C LEU A 22 31.14 28.68 -50.04
N LYS A 23 30.49 29.71 -50.59
CA LYS A 23 29.10 30.08 -50.25
C LYS A 23 28.11 28.94 -50.53
N TYR A 24 28.25 28.27 -51.67
CA TYR A 24 27.37 27.14 -52.02
C TYR A 24 27.64 25.89 -51.17
N ALA A 25 28.90 25.58 -50.85
CA ALA A 25 29.23 24.46 -49.97
C ALA A 25 28.72 24.68 -48.54
N ILE A 26 28.81 25.90 -48.01
CA ILE A 26 28.24 26.27 -46.71
C ILE A 26 26.71 26.15 -46.74
N GLY A 27 26.05 26.61 -47.81
CA GLY A 27 24.61 26.46 -47.99
C GLY A 27 24.14 25.00 -48.02
N GLU A 28 24.91 24.12 -48.68
CA GLU A 28 24.62 22.67 -48.72
C GLU A 28 24.76 22.03 -47.33
N ILE A 29 25.84 22.34 -46.60
CA ILE A 29 26.02 21.86 -45.22
C ILE A 29 24.89 22.36 -44.33
N ALA A 30 24.53 23.65 -44.42
CA ALA A 30 23.45 24.22 -43.64
C ALA A 30 22.10 23.54 -43.93
N LEU A 31 21.78 23.26 -45.19
CA LEU A 31 20.57 22.52 -45.57
C LEU A 31 20.56 21.09 -45.01
N VAL A 32 21.68 20.38 -45.07
CA VAL A 32 21.80 19.04 -44.50
C VAL A 32 21.63 19.08 -42.98
N VAL A 33 22.25 20.04 -42.30
CA VAL A 33 22.13 20.22 -40.85
C VAL A 33 20.68 20.52 -40.46
N ILE A 34 19.99 21.42 -41.16
CA ILE A 34 18.57 21.70 -40.94
C ILE A 34 17.72 20.42 -41.10
N GLY A 35 17.99 19.62 -42.14
CA GLY A 35 17.30 18.34 -42.33
C GLY A 35 17.49 17.36 -41.17
N ILE A 36 18.73 17.24 -40.66
CA ILE A 36 19.03 16.39 -39.50
C ILE A 36 18.35 16.92 -38.23
N LEU A 37 18.38 18.23 -38.00
CA LEU A 37 17.74 18.84 -36.83
C LEU A 37 16.23 18.64 -36.84
N ILE A 38 15.57 18.80 -37.99
CA ILE A 38 14.13 18.53 -38.13
C ILE A 38 13.83 17.04 -37.87
N ALA A 39 14.64 16.13 -38.42
CA ALA A 39 14.47 14.70 -38.19
C ALA A 39 14.62 14.33 -36.71
N LEU A 40 15.63 14.87 -36.04
CA LEU A 40 15.83 14.71 -34.59
C LEU A 40 14.66 15.30 -33.80
N GLN A 41 14.15 16.47 -34.20
CA GLN A 41 13.04 17.12 -33.52
C GLN A 41 11.74 16.33 -33.65
N ILE A 42 11.45 15.77 -34.82
CA ILE A 42 10.29 14.87 -35.03
C ILE A 42 10.43 13.60 -34.17
N ASN A 43 11.63 13.03 -34.10
CA ASN A 43 11.88 11.85 -33.27
C ASN A 43 11.69 12.15 -31.78
N ASN A 44 12.27 13.25 -31.29
CA ASN A 44 12.12 13.69 -29.90
C ASN A 44 10.66 14.01 -29.56
N TRP A 45 9.91 14.63 -30.48
CA TRP A 45 8.49 14.89 -30.28
C TRP A 45 7.66 13.60 -30.16
N ASN A 46 7.93 12.61 -31.02
CA ASN A 46 7.25 11.31 -30.94
C ASN A 46 7.60 10.57 -29.64
N GLU A 47 8.84 10.64 -29.19
CA GLU A 47 9.28 10.03 -27.92
C GLU A 47 8.62 10.71 -26.72
N ASN A 48 8.61 12.05 -26.67
CA ASN A 48 7.92 12.82 -25.64
C ASN A 48 6.42 12.48 -25.59
N ARG A 49 5.77 12.34 -26.76
CA ARG A 49 4.36 11.93 -26.84
C ARG A 49 4.14 10.53 -26.23
N LYS A 50 5.02 9.56 -26.50
CA LYS A 50 4.92 8.21 -25.92
C LYS A 50 5.15 8.21 -24.41
N GLN A 51 6.10 9.01 -23.93
CA GLN A 51 6.37 9.17 -22.51
C GLN A 51 5.18 9.80 -21.80
N GLU A 52 4.58 10.86 -22.36
CA GLU A 52 3.41 11.51 -21.78
C GLU A 52 2.20 10.57 -21.74
N ASN A 53 1.93 9.82 -22.81
CA ASN A 53 0.88 8.79 -22.80
C ASN A 53 1.14 7.73 -21.72
N SER A 54 2.38 7.27 -21.58
CA SER A 54 2.75 6.28 -20.55
C SER A 54 2.57 6.84 -19.14
N LYS A 55 2.94 8.10 -18.92
CA LYS A 55 2.73 8.82 -17.66
C LYS A 55 1.24 8.94 -17.33
N GLN A 56 0.40 9.32 -18.29
CA GLN A 56 -1.04 9.42 -18.07
C GLN A 56 -1.66 8.06 -17.71
N HIS A 57 -1.29 6.99 -18.41
CA HIS A 57 -1.74 5.64 -18.05
C HIS A 57 -1.29 5.25 -16.64
N LEU A 58 -0.05 5.53 -16.27
CA LEU A 58 0.47 5.27 -14.93
C LEU A 58 -0.29 6.08 -13.86
N MET A 59 -0.52 7.38 -14.09
CA MET A 59 -1.26 8.24 -13.16
C MET A 59 -2.71 7.75 -12.96
N LEU A 60 -3.38 7.29 -14.02
CA LEU A 60 -4.71 6.69 -13.91
C LEU A 60 -4.70 5.38 -13.12
N ALA A 61 -3.70 4.53 -13.34
CA ALA A 61 -3.54 3.29 -12.58
C ALA A 61 -3.28 3.56 -11.09
N ILE A 62 -2.39 4.50 -10.76
CA ILE A 62 -2.11 4.93 -9.38
C ILE A 62 -3.37 5.50 -8.75
N LYS A 63 -4.11 6.38 -9.46
CA LYS A 63 -5.36 6.95 -8.95
C LYS A 63 -6.38 5.87 -8.60
N LYS A 64 -6.52 4.85 -9.47
CA LYS A 64 -7.42 3.72 -9.22
C LYS A 64 -6.97 2.89 -8.02
N GLU A 65 -5.69 2.55 -7.92
CA GLU A 65 -5.13 1.81 -6.78
C GLU A 65 -5.31 2.57 -5.46
N LEU A 66 -5.06 3.89 -5.45
CA LEU A 66 -5.27 4.73 -4.28
C LEU A 66 -6.75 4.84 -3.87
N ALA A 67 -7.67 4.84 -4.83
CA ALA A 67 -9.11 4.82 -4.53
C ALA A 67 -9.52 3.51 -3.84
N THR A 68 -9.04 2.37 -4.32
CA THR A 68 -9.27 1.06 -3.67
C THR A 68 -8.60 1.00 -2.30
N ASN A 69 -7.37 1.50 -2.16
CA ASN A 69 -6.69 1.56 -0.87
C ASN A 69 -7.45 2.43 0.14
N LYS A 70 -8.06 3.52 -0.32
CA LYS A 70 -8.92 4.36 0.54
C LYS A 70 -10.12 3.57 1.06
N GLU A 71 -10.81 2.83 0.21
CA GLU A 71 -11.94 1.96 0.62
C GLU A 71 -11.50 0.92 1.66
N HIS A 72 -10.37 0.24 1.43
CA HIS A 72 -9.82 -0.71 2.41
C HIS A 72 -9.51 -0.05 3.76
N ILE A 73 -9.00 1.19 3.76
CA ILE A 73 -8.74 1.95 4.99
C ILE A 73 -10.06 2.31 5.69
N GLU A 74 -11.08 2.74 4.94
CA GLU A 74 -12.39 3.08 5.51
C GLU A 74 -13.06 1.85 6.16
N ASP A 75 -13.02 0.70 5.50
CA ASP A 75 -13.51 -0.57 6.05
C ASP A 75 -12.72 -0.99 7.29
N TYR A 76 -11.39 -0.87 7.24
CA TYR A 76 -10.52 -1.15 8.38
C TYR A 76 -10.85 -0.26 9.59
N LEU A 77 -11.05 1.05 9.35
CA LEU A 77 -11.42 2.01 10.40
C LEU A 77 -12.79 1.69 11.01
N LYS A 78 -13.74 1.21 10.22
CA LYS A 78 -15.06 0.81 10.72
C LYS A 78 -14.95 -0.37 11.69
N GLU A 79 -14.21 -1.41 11.34
CA GLU A 79 -13.99 -2.56 12.22
C GLU A 79 -13.17 -2.17 13.46
N LEU A 80 -12.16 -1.31 13.29
CA LEU A 80 -11.37 -0.77 14.39
C LEU A 80 -12.25 0.00 15.39
N ASN A 81 -13.14 0.86 14.91
CA ASN A 81 -14.05 1.62 15.76
C ASN A 81 -15.04 0.71 16.50
N LYS A 82 -15.54 -0.34 15.84
CA LYS A 82 -16.41 -1.34 16.46
C LYS A 82 -15.68 -2.10 17.57
N SER A 83 -14.45 -2.52 17.30
CA SER A 83 -13.57 -3.19 18.26
C SER A 83 -13.28 -2.29 19.48
N ASN A 84 -12.88 -1.04 19.25
CA ASN A 84 -12.67 -0.04 20.30
C ASN A 84 -13.93 0.22 21.13
N ALA A 85 -15.10 0.28 20.50
CA ALA A 85 -16.36 0.46 21.22
C ALA A 85 -16.66 -0.72 22.16
N ASN A 86 -16.38 -1.96 21.71
CA ASN A 86 -16.52 -3.15 22.54
C ASN A 86 -15.50 -3.17 23.68
N PHE A 87 -14.24 -2.85 23.39
CA PHE A 87 -13.19 -2.73 24.41
C PHE A 87 -13.55 -1.71 25.49
N ASN A 88 -14.02 -0.52 25.10
CA ASN A 88 -14.46 0.50 26.03
C ASN A 88 -15.62 0.04 26.93
N LYS A 89 -16.59 -0.73 26.39
CA LYS A 89 -17.66 -1.30 27.21
C LYS A 89 -17.10 -2.27 28.26
N VAL A 90 -16.15 -3.13 27.88
CA VAL A 90 -15.49 -4.05 28.82
C VAL A 90 -14.75 -3.28 29.91
N LEU A 91 -14.01 -2.23 29.54
CA LEU A 91 -13.30 -1.37 30.51
C LEU A 91 -14.25 -0.63 31.46
N LEU A 92 -15.38 -0.12 30.96
CA LEU A 92 -16.37 0.55 31.81
C LEU A 92 -17.04 -0.43 32.78
N TYR A 93 -17.28 -1.67 32.34
CA TYR A 93 -17.78 -2.75 33.19
C TYR A 93 -16.77 -3.12 34.28
N SER A 94 -15.47 -3.23 33.94
CA SER A 94 -14.44 -3.68 34.88
C SER A 94 -14.28 -2.74 36.08
N ILE A 95 -14.41 -1.43 35.86
CA ILE A 95 -14.36 -0.41 36.91
C ILE A 95 -15.73 -0.11 37.54
N GLY A 96 -16.77 -0.88 37.19
CA GLY A 96 -18.12 -0.73 37.73
C GLY A 96 -18.86 0.55 37.32
N LYS A 97 -18.41 1.23 36.26
CA LYS A 97 -19.12 2.41 35.71
C LYS A 97 -20.32 2.02 34.85
N ASP A 98 -20.25 0.88 34.19
CA ASP A 98 -21.36 0.28 33.45
C ASP A 98 -21.71 -1.10 33.99
N SER A 99 -22.92 -1.57 33.68
CA SER A 99 -23.39 -2.92 33.99
C SER A 99 -24.20 -3.46 32.82
N PHE A 100 -23.93 -4.72 32.45
CA PHE A 100 -24.64 -5.43 31.38
C PHE A 100 -24.90 -6.88 31.81
N PRO A 101 -25.87 -7.57 31.17
CA PRO A 101 -25.98 -9.02 31.26
C PRO A 101 -24.67 -9.70 30.86
N VAL A 102 -24.36 -10.85 31.48
CA VAL A 102 -23.10 -11.57 31.24
C VAL A 102 -22.96 -12.00 29.77
N ASP A 103 -24.06 -12.37 29.11
CA ASP A 103 -24.05 -12.69 27.68
C ASP A 103 -23.59 -11.51 26.80
N SER A 104 -23.99 -10.28 27.15
CA SER A 104 -23.52 -9.08 26.46
C SER A 104 -22.04 -8.82 26.73
N LEU A 105 -21.59 -9.04 27.96
CA LEU A 105 -20.17 -8.92 28.31
C LEU A 105 -19.32 -9.93 27.52
N ARG A 106 -19.76 -11.18 27.41
CA ARG A 106 -19.12 -12.22 26.59
C ARG A 106 -19.07 -11.83 25.10
N TYR A 107 -20.15 -11.23 24.59
CA TYR A 107 -20.16 -10.69 23.23
C TYR A 107 -19.11 -9.58 23.04
N TYR A 108 -19.05 -8.61 23.96
CA TYR A 108 -18.08 -7.51 23.84
C TYR A 108 -16.63 -8.00 23.97
N LEU A 109 -16.34 -8.84 24.96
CA LEU A 109 -15.02 -9.46 25.14
C LEU A 109 -14.54 -10.21 23.90
N SER A 110 -15.43 -10.95 23.27
CA SER A 110 -15.09 -11.73 22.08
C SER A 110 -15.00 -10.91 20.78
N ASN A 111 -15.52 -9.68 20.78
CA ASN A 111 -15.53 -8.80 19.62
C ASN A 111 -14.71 -7.51 19.85
N MET A 112 -13.85 -7.48 20.87
CA MET A 112 -12.93 -6.37 21.14
C MET A 112 -11.54 -6.56 20.51
N GLU A 113 -11.34 -7.62 19.71
CA GLU A 113 -10.06 -7.86 19.05
C GLU A 113 -9.79 -6.81 17.98
N TYR A 114 -8.56 -6.31 17.93
CA TYR A 114 -8.13 -5.39 16.88
C TYR A 114 -8.08 -6.12 15.52
N PRO A 115 -8.60 -5.53 14.43
CA PRO A 115 -8.44 -6.11 13.11
C PRO A 115 -6.95 -6.22 12.78
N ARG A 116 -6.49 -7.47 12.59
CA ARG A 116 -5.06 -7.85 12.59
C ARG A 116 -4.26 -7.36 11.39
N LEU A 117 -4.87 -6.98 10.27
CA LEU A 117 -4.09 -6.58 9.09
C LEU A 117 -4.80 -5.51 8.24
N LEU A 118 -4.13 -4.38 8.06
CA LEU A 118 -4.42 -3.45 6.98
C LEU A 118 -3.53 -3.82 5.78
N SER A 119 -4.14 -4.36 4.72
CA SER A 119 -3.42 -4.70 3.49
C SER A 119 -3.76 -3.70 2.38
N LEU A 120 -2.77 -2.89 2.00
CA LEU A 120 -2.89 -1.94 0.90
C LEU A 120 -2.26 -2.53 -0.36
N LEU A 121 -2.89 -2.27 -1.50
CA LEU A 121 -2.36 -2.57 -2.81
C LEU A 121 -1.13 -1.71 -3.09
N SER A 122 -0.10 -2.34 -3.66
CA SER A 122 1.17 -1.71 -4.06
C SER A 122 1.65 -2.11 -5.45
N SER A 123 0.86 -2.91 -6.16
CA SER A 123 1.22 -3.57 -7.42
C SER A 123 1.54 -2.58 -8.53
N VAL A 124 0.80 -1.48 -8.63
CA VAL A 124 1.01 -0.45 -9.64
C VAL A 124 2.31 0.30 -9.38
N ARG A 125 2.57 0.67 -8.12
CA ARG A 125 3.83 1.32 -7.72
C ARG A 125 5.04 0.41 -7.98
N GLU A 126 4.96 -0.85 -7.60
CA GLU A 126 6.03 -1.83 -7.82
C GLU A 126 6.30 -2.07 -9.30
N GLY A 127 5.25 -2.25 -10.10
CA GLY A 127 5.36 -2.34 -11.55
C GLY A 127 5.98 -1.09 -12.18
N ALA A 128 5.66 0.11 -11.67
CA ALA A 128 6.24 1.36 -12.14
C ALA A 128 7.74 1.48 -11.83
N ILE A 129 8.17 1.05 -10.62
CA ILE A 129 9.58 1.03 -10.23
C ILE A 129 10.35 0.04 -11.10
N ASN A 130 9.86 -1.19 -11.22
CA ASN A 130 10.53 -2.26 -11.96
C ASN A 130 10.64 -1.96 -13.46
N SER A 131 9.72 -1.16 -14.01
CA SER A 131 9.73 -0.73 -15.41
C SER A 131 10.43 0.60 -15.66
N GLY A 132 10.98 1.26 -14.63
CA GLY A 132 11.57 2.60 -14.71
C GLY A 132 10.56 3.74 -14.95
N LYS A 133 9.27 3.43 -15.08
CA LYS A 133 8.20 4.42 -15.30
C LYS A 133 7.93 5.28 -14.08
N PHE A 134 8.40 4.88 -12.89
CA PHE A 134 8.29 5.68 -11.68
C PHE A 134 8.96 7.06 -11.83
N GLU A 135 10.02 7.17 -12.64
CA GLU A 135 10.70 8.44 -12.91
C GLU A 135 9.87 9.44 -13.75
N LEU A 136 8.78 8.98 -14.37
CA LEU A 136 7.86 9.87 -15.09
C LEU A 136 6.95 10.70 -14.15
N LEU A 137 6.94 10.37 -12.86
CA LEU A 137 6.13 11.02 -11.83
C LEU A 137 6.85 12.24 -11.23
N SER A 138 6.07 13.19 -10.70
CA SER A 138 6.63 14.30 -9.95
C SER A 138 7.31 13.82 -8.67
N ASP A 139 8.36 14.53 -8.22
CA ASP A 139 9.06 14.20 -6.98
C ASP A 139 8.14 14.21 -5.75
N SER A 140 7.17 15.12 -5.72
CA SER A 140 6.14 15.19 -4.67
C SER A 140 5.28 13.92 -4.60
N LEU A 141 4.87 13.39 -5.76
CA LEU A 141 4.06 12.18 -5.82
C LEU A 141 4.91 10.95 -5.48
N LYS A 142 6.15 10.89 -5.97
CA LYS A 142 7.12 9.84 -5.60
C LYS A 142 7.30 9.79 -4.08
N GLN A 143 7.52 10.94 -3.45
CA GLN A 143 7.68 11.05 -2.00
C GLN A 143 6.43 10.58 -1.24
N SER A 144 5.25 11.00 -1.68
CA SER A 144 3.98 10.61 -1.05
C SER A 144 3.72 9.11 -1.14
N LEU A 145 4.01 8.49 -2.30
CA LEU A 145 3.89 7.04 -2.50
C LEU A 145 4.91 6.26 -1.66
N SER A 146 6.13 6.79 -1.48
CA SER A 146 7.13 6.19 -0.58
C SER A 146 6.70 6.27 0.88
N MET A 147 6.18 7.42 1.34
CA MET A 147 5.65 7.55 2.70
C MET A 147 4.50 6.57 2.97
N LEU A 148 3.59 6.38 2.00
CA LEU A 148 2.51 5.40 2.11
C LEU A 148 3.06 3.96 2.23
N LYS A 149 4.10 3.64 1.47
CA LYS A 149 4.79 2.34 1.55
C LYS A 149 5.41 2.15 2.93
N ASP A 150 6.17 3.11 3.42
CA ASP A 150 6.86 3.02 4.72
C ASP A 150 5.86 2.87 5.87
N TYR A 151 4.73 3.58 5.80
CA TYR A 151 3.62 3.40 6.73
C TYR A 151 3.07 1.97 6.69
N THR A 152 2.82 1.45 5.50
CA THR A 152 2.27 0.10 5.32
C THR A 152 3.25 -0.97 5.82
N ASP A 153 4.54 -0.81 5.55
CA ASP A 153 5.57 -1.76 5.99
C ASP A 153 5.79 -1.71 7.51
N SER A 154 5.73 -0.51 8.12
CA SER A 154 5.73 -0.36 9.57
C SER A 154 4.56 -1.09 10.21
N ARG A 155 3.34 -0.98 9.64
CA ARG A 155 2.16 -1.71 10.13
C ARG A 155 2.31 -3.23 9.95
N LYS A 156 2.84 -3.69 8.81
CA LYS A 156 3.16 -5.11 8.62
C LYS A 156 4.16 -5.63 9.65
N SER A 157 5.19 -4.84 9.97
CA SER A 157 6.18 -5.20 10.99
C SER A 157 5.54 -5.36 12.38
N ILE A 158 4.68 -4.42 12.79
CA ILE A 158 3.92 -4.52 14.05
C ILE A 158 3.08 -5.80 14.08
N ASN A 159 2.41 -6.12 12.97
CA ASN A 159 1.60 -7.35 12.89
C ASN A 159 2.47 -8.61 12.93
N ASN A 160 3.66 -8.59 12.33
CA ASN A 160 4.60 -9.71 12.39
C ASN A 160 5.13 -9.92 13.80
N ILE A 161 5.43 -8.84 14.54
CA ILE A 161 5.79 -8.92 15.96
C ILE A 161 4.65 -9.55 16.76
N SER A 162 3.40 -9.12 16.54
CA SER A 162 2.23 -9.74 17.19
C SER A 162 2.12 -11.23 16.88
N ASN A 163 2.35 -11.65 15.63
CA ASN A 163 2.35 -13.06 15.25
C ASN A 163 3.54 -13.84 15.83
N GLU A 164 4.73 -13.24 15.92
CA GLU A 164 5.89 -13.86 16.57
C GLU A 164 5.67 -14.03 18.07
N ILE A 165 5.02 -13.07 18.74
CA ILE A 165 4.66 -13.18 20.15
C ILE A 165 3.67 -14.34 20.36
N VAL A 166 2.64 -14.46 19.51
CA VAL A 166 1.72 -15.62 19.54
C VAL A 166 2.44 -16.95 19.27
N ASN A 167 3.41 -16.98 18.35
CA ASN A 167 4.12 -18.20 17.95
C ASN A 167 5.33 -18.58 18.82
N SER A 168 5.88 -17.63 19.58
CA SER A 168 7.04 -17.87 20.46
C SER A 168 6.66 -18.59 21.76
N GLY A 169 5.38 -18.89 21.95
CA GLY A 169 4.86 -19.60 23.10
C GLY A 169 4.79 -18.65 24.28
N PHE A 170 3.59 -18.16 24.58
CA PHE A 170 3.35 -17.51 25.85
C PHE A 170 3.67 -18.47 27.01
N ASP A 171 3.90 -17.92 28.21
CA ASP A 171 3.69 -18.73 29.42
C ASP A 171 2.29 -19.36 29.29
N PHE A 172 2.18 -20.67 29.52
CA PHE A 172 0.92 -21.41 29.49
C PHE A 172 -0.20 -20.72 30.29
N LYS A 173 0.14 -19.95 31.32
CA LYS A 173 -0.81 -19.10 32.07
C LYS A 173 -1.37 -17.94 31.25
N VAL A 174 -0.55 -17.27 30.45
CA VAL A 174 -0.95 -16.15 29.60
C VAL A 174 -1.79 -16.67 28.42
N ASP A 175 -1.41 -17.79 27.81
CA ASP A 175 -2.25 -18.45 26.79
C ASP A 175 -3.62 -18.83 27.34
N ARG A 176 -3.65 -19.45 28.52
CA ARG A 176 -4.91 -19.79 29.19
C ARG A 176 -5.73 -18.53 29.47
N LEU A 177 -5.10 -17.46 29.95
CA LEU A 177 -5.75 -16.19 30.24
C LEU A 177 -6.37 -15.58 28.97
N LEU A 178 -5.59 -15.46 27.90
CA LEU A 178 -6.06 -14.96 26.60
C LEU A 178 -7.25 -15.79 26.10
N ASN A 179 -7.11 -17.12 26.06
CA ASN A 179 -8.20 -18.01 25.62
C ASN A 179 -9.45 -17.90 26.51
N SER A 180 -9.28 -17.68 27.81
CA SER A 180 -10.40 -17.52 28.76
C SER A 180 -11.10 -16.17 28.63
N LEU A 181 -10.39 -15.13 28.18
CA LEU A 181 -10.96 -13.80 27.89
C LEU A 181 -11.61 -13.75 26.50
N TYR A 182 -11.01 -14.40 25.51
CA TYR A 182 -11.51 -14.49 24.13
C TYR A 182 -12.51 -15.63 23.96
N LEU A 183 -13.50 -15.73 24.85
CA LEU A 183 -14.58 -16.70 24.73
C LEU A 183 -15.23 -16.60 23.35
N VAL A 184 -14.85 -17.49 22.44
CA VAL A 184 -15.29 -17.40 21.04
C VAL A 184 -16.82 -17.55 21.03
N PRO A 185 -17.56 -16.59 20.44
CA PRO A 185 -19.00 -16.70 20.36
C PRO A 185 -19.29 -17.91 19.49
N GLU A 186 -20.36 -18.65 19.80
CA GLU A 186 -20.74 -19.76 18.93
C GLU A 186 -21.01 -19.23 17.53
N VAL A 187 -20.25 -19.74 16.55
CA VAL A 187 -20.48 -19.42 15.15
C VAL A 187 -21.79 -20.12 14.77
N PRO A 188 -22.82 -19.38 14.32
CA PRO A 188 -24.06 -19.99 13.86
C PRO A 188 -23.77 -21.08 12.83
N SER A 189 -24.39 -22.25 12.98
CA SER A 189 -24.05 -23.44 12.18
C SER A 189 -24.17 -23.23 10.68
N ASN A 190 -25.03 -22.29 10.25
CA ASN A 190 -25.23 -21.91 8.85
C ASN A 190 -24.11 -21.01 8.28
N LEU A 191 -23.23 -20.47 9.12
CA LEU A 191 -22.10 -19.61 8.75
C LEU A 191 -20.74 -20.30 9.00
N ALA A 192 -20.75 -21.48 9.61
CA ALA A 192 -19.53 -22.22 9.95
C ALA A 192 -19.00 -22.98 8.72
N LEU A 193 -17.81 -22.60 8.24
CA LEU A 193 -17.11 -23.31 7.14
C LEU A 193 -16.51 -24.66 7.58
N HIS A 194 -16.42 -24.86 8.90
CA HIS A 194 -15.94 -26.08 9.56
C HIS A 194 -16.72 -26.26 10.86
N SER A 195 -16.67 -27.46 11.46
CA SER A 195 -17.25 -27.70 12.78
C SER A 195 -16.75 -26.65 13.80
N PRO A 196 -17.58 -26.25 14.78
CA PRO A 196 -17.14 -25.39 15.87
C PRO A 196 -15.90 -25.99 16.53
N ILE A 197 -14.91 -25.15 16.83
CA ILE A 197 -13.74 -25.60 17.59
C ILE A 197 -14.26 -26.05 18.96
N PRO A 198 -14.00 -27.31 19.37
CA PRO A 198 -14.43 -27.79 20.69
C PRO A 198 -13.86 -26.88 21.77
N LYS A 199 -14.72 -26.31 22.61
CA LYS A 199 -14.29 -25.53 23.77
C LYS A 199 -13.79 -26.51 24.83
N HIS A 200 -12.51 -26.46 25.17
CA HIS A 200 -11.98 -27.28 26.26
C HIS A 200 -12.52 -26.74 27.60
N PRO A 201 -12.95 -27.61 28.55
CA PRO A 201 -13.55 -27.18 29.81
C PRO A 201 -12.70 -26.16 30.59
N ASP A 202 -11.38 -26.34 30.59
CA ASP A 202 -10.43 -25.44 31.26
C ASP A 202 -10.39 -24.00 30.71
N PHE A 203 -10.99 -23.74 29.54
CA PHE A 203 -11.07 -22.42 28.91
C PHE A 203 -12.51 -21.85 28.94
N ILE A 204 -13.46 -22.53 29.58
CA ILE A 204 -14.84 -22.07 29.73
C ILE A 204 -15.04 -21.54 31.15
N LEU A 205 -15.02 -20.22 31.31
CA LEU A 205 -15.38 -19.57 32.56
C LEU A 205 -16.89 -19.58 32.76
N ASN A 206 -17.35 -19.97 33.96
CA ASN A 206 -18.72 -19.67 34.39
C ASN A 206 -18.89 -18.15 34.58
N ASP A 207 -20.13 -17.71 34.78
CA ASP A 207 -20.46 -16.28 34.84
C ASP A 207 -19.76 -15.55 36.00
N ALA A 208 -19.67 -16.16 37.18
CA ALA A 208 -19.04 -15.55 38.34
C ALA A 208 -17.53 -15.40 38.16
N ASP A 209 -16.88 -16.44 37.62
CA ASP A 209 -15.43 -16.43 37.36
C ASP A 209 -15.07 -15.42 36.27
N LEU A 210 -15.89 -15.32 35.21
CA LEU A 210 -15.70 -14.32 34.16
C LEU A 210 -15.77 -12.90 34.71
N ILE A 211 -16.78 -12.60 35.52
CA ILE A 211 -16.94 -11.27 36.13
C ILE A 211 -15.76 -10.95 37.02
N THR A 212 -15.32 -11.91 37.83
CA THR A 212 -14.15 -11.76 38.71
C THR A 212 -12.90 -11.44 37.90
N LEU A 213 -12.65 -12.20 36.83
CA LEU A 213 -11.50 -12.01 35.96
C LEU A 213 -11.50 -10.65 35.27
N VAL A 214 -12.65 -10.23 34.71
CA VAL A 214 -12.77 -8.94 34.01
C VAL A 214 -12.56 -7.76 34.96
N LYS A 215 -12.95 -7.88 36.23
CA LYS A 215 -12.80 -6.82 37.24
C LYS A 215 -11.44 -6.81 37.93
N ASP A 216 -10.64 -7.87 37.79
CA ASP A 216 -9.32 -7.95 38.38
C ASP A 216 -8.32 -7.05 37.61
N PRO A 217 -7.71 -6.04 38.26
CA PRO A 217 -6.70 -5.19 37.61
C PRO A 217 -5.49 -5.97 37.07
N GLU A 218 -5.11 -7.07 37.72
CA GLU A 218 -3.98 -7.91 37.28
C GLU A 218 -4.21 -8.52 35.90
N THR A 219 -5.48 -8.76 35.52
CA THR A 219 -5.84 -9.21 34.17
C THR A 219 -5.30 -8.28 33.10
N TYR A 220 -5.41 -6.96 33.30
CA TYR A 220 -4.95 -5.97 32.33
C TYR A 220 -3.43 -5.78 32.36
N LEU A 221 -2.80 -5.92 33.53
CA LEU A 221 -1.34 -5.90 33.66
C LEU A 221 -0.67 -7.11 33.00
N LEU A 222 -1.35 -8.26 32.98
CA LEU A 222 -0.88 -9.45 32.25
C LEU A 222 -1.04 -9.27 30.74
N LEU A 223 -2.10 -8.60 30.29
CA LEU A 223 -2.32 -8.27 28.88
C LEU A 223 -1.33 -7.23 28.32
N ASP A 224 -0.88 -6.27 29.14
CA ASP A 224 0.08 -5.23 28.72
C ASP A 224 1.50 -5.78 28.48
N LYS A 225 1.82 -6.95 29.05
CA LYS A 225 3.13 -7.62 28.92
C LYS A 225 3.27 -8.47 27.66
N ILE A 226 2.24 -8.45 26.81
CA ILE A 226 2.08 -9.21 25.56
C ILE A 226 2.27 -8.28 24.39
#